data_AF-A0A972TJA8-F1
#
_entry.id   AF-A0A972TJA8-F1
#
_cell.length_a   1.000
_cell.length_b   1.000
_cell.length_c   1.000
_cell.angle_alpha   90.00
_cell.angle_beta   90.00
_cell.angle_gamma   90.00
#
_symmetry.space_group_name_H-M   'P 1'
#
loop_
_entity.id
_entity.type
_entity.pdbx_description
1 polymer ?
#
loop_
_entity_poly.entity_id
_entity_poly.type
_entity_poly.pdbx_seq_one_letter_code
_entity_poly.pdbx_strand_id
1 'polypeptide(L)'
;MLESPDNPMAYISKKWETIYDALCRGDSIFDQMTNLFTLCATIGHQNENPSQLENRKGIFRWTNLNPETDVAVLTAIAWESQERDLAVLPNRKKIMDLACEFAEGGMQYLYDNFFEDYMQNGQLIRPDKLDIEFNLAQIIEGLRQQKGILKNDQARSH
;
A
#
# COMPACT_ATOMS: atom_id res chain seq x y z
N MET A 1 -0.81 25.40 6.14
CA MET A 1 0.37 25.30 5.25
C MET A 1 -0.15 24.72 3.95
N LEU A 2 -0.16 25.48 2.84
CA LEU A 2 -0.64 24.99 1.54
C LEU A 2 0.35 23.97 0.99
N GLU A 3 -0.11 22.81 0.53
CA GLU A 3 0.74 21.79 -0.07
C GLU A 3 1.25 22.24 -1.44
N SER A 4 2.53 21.95 -1.72
CA SER A 4 3.11 22.18 -3.05
C SER A 4 2.65 21.06 -4.00
N PRO A 5 2.10 21.39 -5.19
CA PRO A 5 1.74 20.39 -6.21
C PRO A 5 2.93 19.56 -6.70
N ASP A 6 4.14 20.12 -6.61
CA ASP A 6 5.37 19.48 -7.10
C ASP A 6 6.03 18.56 -6.07
N ASN A 7 5.63 18.67 -4.80
CA ASN A 7 6.10 17.83 -3.70
C ASN A 7 4.94 17.41 -2.76
N PRO A 8 3.95 16.65 -3.27
CA PRO A 8 2.77 16.25 -2.52
C PRO A 8 3.14 15.34 -1.33
N MET A 9 2.29 15.34 -0.31
CA MET A 9 2.41 14.47 0.87
C MET A 9 1.67 13.15 0.62
N ALA A 10 2.29 12.03 1.01
CA ALA A 10 1.61 10.74 1.13
C ALA A 10 0.84 10.67 2.45
N TYR A 11 -0.39 10.19 2.38
CA TYR A 11 -1.30 10.07 3.52
C TYR A 11 -1.73 8.63 3.75
N ILE A 12 -1.91 8.27 5.02
CA ILE A 12 -2.57 7.03 5.45
C ILE A 12 -3.69 7.35 6.42
N SER A 13 -4.66 6.45 6.60
CA SER A 13 -5.58 6.54 7.73
C SER A 13 -4.82 6.37 9.05
N LYS A 14 -5.15 7.18 10.07
CA LYS A 14 -4.51 7.05 11.40
C LYS A 14 -4.64 5.67 12.03
N LYS A 15 -5.66 4.88 11.68
CA LYS A 15 -5.81 3.49 12.16
C LYS A 15 -4.61 2.59 11.79
N TRP A 16 -3.86 2.95 10.75
CA TRP A 16 -2.69 2.20 10.29
C TRP A 16 -1.37 2.68 10.87
N GLU A 17 -1.38 3.77 11.63
CA GLU A 17 -0.17 4.39 12.18
C GLU A 17 0.67 3.39 12.98
N THR A 18 0.04 2.60 13.84
CA THR A 18 0.71 1.59 14.67
C THR A 18 1.34 0.46 13.85
N ILE A 19 0.70 0.06 12.75
CA ILE A 19 1.21 -0.98 11.84
C ILE A 19 2.41 -0.45 11.05
N TYR A 20 2.30 0.76 10.48
CA TYR A 20 3.42 1.40 9.77
C TYR A 20 4.62 1.61 10.70
N ASP A 21 4.38 2.08 11.93
CA ASP A 21 5.42 2.25 12.92
C ASP A 21 6.08 0.91 13.31
N ALA A 22 5.30 -0.16 13.48
CA ALA A 22 5.86 -1.47 13.81
C ALA A 22 6.72 -2.06 12.67
N LEU A 23 6.28 -1.90 11.43
CA LEU A 23 6.92 -2.49 10.26
C LEU A 23 8.10 -1.70 9.69
N CYS A 24 8.29 -0.46 10.14
CA CYS A 24 9.31 0.46 9.59
C CYS A 24 10.26 1.06 10.65
N ARG A 25 10.23 0.61 11.92
CA ARG A 25 11.12 1.12 12.98
C ARG A 25 12.21 0.13 13.35
N GLY A 26 13.46 0.61 13.38
CA GLY A 26 14.61 -0.17 13.85
C GLY A 26 15.07 -1.20 12.80
N ASP A 27 15.38 -2.42 13.25
CA ASP A 27 15.74 -3.56 12.38
C ASP A 27 14.48 -4.26 11.84
N SER A 28 13.55 -3.50 11.25
CA SER A 28 12.25 -4.00 10.79
C SER A 28 12.26 -4.53 9.36
N ILE A 29 11.22 -5.26 8.97
CA ILE A 29 11.03 -5.81 7.60
C ILE A 29 11.21 -4.76 6.48
N PHE A 30 10.74 -3.52 6.70
CA PHE A 30 10.88 -2.45 5.72
C PHE A 30 11.84 -1.37 6.21
N ASP A 31 12.86 -1.10 5.42
CA ASP A 31 13.85 -0.04 5.72
C ASP A 31 13.23 1.37 5.68
N GLN A 32 12.15 1.56 4.92
CA GLN A 32 11.53 2.87 4.70
C GLN A 32 10.00 2.75 4.59
N MET A 33 9.29 3.76 5.11
CA MET A 33 7.83 3.87 4.96
C MET A 33 7.39 3.92 3.49
N THR A 34 8.23 4.46 2.60
CA THR A 34 8.00 4.48 1.15
C THR A 34 7.88 3.06 0.59
N ASN A 35 8.70 2.11 1.07
CA ASN A 35 8.67 0.72 0.59
C ASN A 35 7.35 0.04 0.98
N LEU A 36 6.95 0.15 2.25
CA LEU A 36 5.68 -0.41 2.73
C LEU A 36 4.48 0.25 2.00
N PHE A 37 4.51 1.57 1.85
CA PHE A 37 3.46 2.29 1.13
C PHE A 37 3.34 1.85 -0.33
N THR A 38 4.45 1.74 -1.06
CA THR A 38 4.47 1.28 -2.45
C THR A 38 3.97 -0.16 -2.58
N LEU A 39 4.34 -1.04 -1.63
CA LEU A 39 3.80 -2.39 -1.56
C LEU A 39 2.28 -2.37 -1.35
N CYS A 40 1.78 -1.62 -0.37
CA CYS A 40 0.35 -1.50 -0.11
C CYS A 40 -0.38 -0.94 -1.34
N ALA A 41 0.12 0.11 -2.00
CA ALA A 41 -0.49 0.64 -3.22
C ALA A 41 -0.56 -0.42 -4.32
N THR A 42 0.51 -1.23 -4.47
CA THR A 42 0.54 -2.33 -5.44
C THR A 42 -0.50 -3.40 -5.10
N ILE A 43 -0.61 -3.80 -3.82
CA ILE A 43 -1.60 -4.78 -3.36
C ILE A 43 -3.02 -4.25 -3.58
N GLY A 44 -3.30 -3.00 -3.19
CA GLY A 44 -4.60 -2.38 -3.36
C GLY A 44 -5.03 -2.31 -4.83
N HIS A 45 -4.11 -1.92 -5.72
CA HIS A 45 -4.37 -1.94 -7.16
C HIS A 45 -4.63 -3.35 -7.68
N GLN A 46 -3.80 -4.33 -7.29
CA GLN A 46 -3.95 -5.71 -7.76
C GLN A 46 -5.27 -6.37 -7.32
N ASN A 47 -5.86 -5.89 -6.22
CA ASN A 47 -7.14 -6.39 -5.71
C ASN A 47 -8.32 -5.47 -6.08
N GLU A 48 -8.11 -4.49 -6.99
CA GLU A 48 -9.14 -3.54 -7.43
C GLU A 48 -9.86 -2.84 -6.26
N ASN A 49 -9.11 -2.57 -5.18
CA ASN A 49 -9.65 -2.07 -3.92
C ASN A 49 -9.09 -0.68 -3.58
N PRO A 50 -9.41 0.38 -4.34
CA PRO A 50 -9.15 1.73 -3.87
C PRO A 50 -10.09 2.04 -2.70
N SER A 51 -9.56 2.62 -1.63
CA SER A 51 -10.34 2.97 -0.45
C SER A 51 -10.17 4.44 -0.10
N GLN A 52 -11.26 5.07 0.31
CA GLN A 52 -11.24 6.48 0.69
C GLN A 52 -10.48 6.65 2.00
N LEU A 53 -9.48 7.54 1.99
CA LEU A 53 -8.73 7.89 3.20
C LEU A 53 -9.56 8.72 4.17
N GLU A 54 -9.75 8.18 5.37
CA GLU A 54 -10.40 8.83 6.50
C GLU A 54 -9.37 9.23 7.57
N ASN A 55 -9.60 10.34 8.28
CA ASN A 55 -8.75 10.80 9.39
C ASN A 55 -7.23 10.67 9.12
N ARG A 56 -6.78 11.41 8.12
CA ARG A 56 -5.47 11.23 7.47
C ARG A 56 -4.29 11.63 8.36
N LYS A 57 -3.16 10.94 8.21
CA LYS A 57 -1.83 11.30 8.74
C LYS A 57 -0.83 11.32 7.58
N GLY A 58 -0.06 12.41 7.47
CA GLY A 58 1.04 12.49 6.49
C GLY A 58 2.24 11.68 6.96
N ILE A 59 2.84 10.90 6.07
CA ILE A 59 3.95 9.98 6.40
C ILE A 59 5.27 10.32 5.70
N PHE A 60 5.24 10.80 4.46
CA PHE A 60 6.43 11.27 3.73
C PHE A 60 6.01 12.17 2.55
N ARG A 61 6.97 12.88 1.96
CA ARG A 61 6.73 13.69 0.76
C ARG A 61 7.20 12.97 -0.51
N TRP A 62 6.72 13.39 -1.67
CA TRP A 62 7.16 12.88 -2.97
C TRP A 62 8.69 12.83 -3.12
N THR A 63 9.39 13.84 -2.64
CA THR A 63 10.87 13.90 -2.68
C THR A 63 11.57 12.79 -1.87
N ASN A 64 10.85 12.07 -1.02
CA ASN A 64 11.37 10.92 -0.29
C ASN A 64 11.30 9.61 -1.10
N LEU A 65 10.49 9.57 -2.17
CA LEU A 65 10.35 8.39 -3.03
C LEU A 65 11.61 8.16 -3.86
N ASN A 66 12.00 6.90 -4.02
CA ASN A 66 13.04 6.54 -4.99
C ASN A 66 12.50 6.72 -6.42
N PRO A 67 13.16 7.54 -7.27
CA PRO A 67 12.68 7.80 -8.63
C PRO A 67 12.64 6.57 -9.55
N GLU A 68 13.55 5.62 -9.35
CA GLU A 68 13.70 4.44 -10.21
C GLU A 68 12.73 3.32 -9.84
N THR A 69 12.34 3.23 -8.56
CA THR A 69 11.46 2.17 -8.06
C THR A 69 10.09 2.72 -7.71
N ASP A 70 9.98 3.51 -6.63
CA ASP A 70 8.68 3.88 -6.06
C ASP A 70 7.90 4.78 -7.02
N VAL A 71 8.55 5.81 -7.58
CA VAL A 71 7.88 6.72 -8.52
C VAL A 71 7.42 5.97 -9.76
N ALA A 72 8.22 5.06 -10.29
CA ALA A 72 7.85 4.27 -11.47
C ALA A 72 6.63 3.39 -11.19
N VAL A 73 6.61 2.67 -10.07
CA VAL A 73 5.49 1.80 -9.67
C VAL A 73 4.22 2.61 -9.41
N LEU A 74 4.30 3.67 -8.61
CA LEU A 74 3.13 4.50 -8.27
C LEU A 74 2.56 5.20 -9.51
N THR A 75 3.44 5.63 -10.44
CA THR A 75 3.00 6.21 -11.72
C THR A 75 2.30 5.17 -12.59
N ALA A 76 2.81 3.94 -12.65
CA ALA A 76 2.18 2.86 -13.42
C ALA A 76 0.78 2.54 -12.87
N ILE A 77 0.65 2.43 -11.55
CA ILE A 77 -0.64 2.24 -10.85
C ILE A 77 -1.62 3.36 -11.20
N ALA A 78 -1.19 4.62 -11.05
CA ALA A 78 -2.06 5.77 -11.32
C ALA A 78 -2.45 5.91 -12.80
N TRP A 79 -1.55 5.54 -13.71
CA TRP A 79 -1.82 5.55 -15.15
C TRP A 79 -2.82 4.46 -15.54
N GLU A 80 -2.64 3.23 -15.04
CA GLU A 80 -3.55 2.11 -15.31
C GLU A 80 -4.93 2.36 -14.70
N SER A 81 -5.02 2.86 -13.47
CA SER A 81 -6.29 3.18 -12.79
C SER A 81 -7.05 4.36 -13.40
N GLN A 82 -6.47 5.05 -14.38
CA GLN A 82 -7.06 6.17 -15.10
C GLN A 82 -7.23 5.83 -16.58
N GLU A 83 -7.47 4.56 -16.90
CA GLU A 83 -7.69 4.09 -18.27
C GLU A 83 -6.56 4.47 -19.23
N ARG A 84 -5.33 4.56 -18.70
CA ARG A 84 -4.11 4.91 -19.43
C ARG A 84 -4.10 6.36 -19.95
N ASP A 85 -4.78 7.27 -19.26
CA ASP A 85 -4.72 8.71 -19.53
C ASP A 85 -3.31 9.28 -19.31
N LEU A 86 -2.66 9.72 -20.39
CA LEU A 86 -1.32 10.32 -20.36
C LEU A 86 -1.28 11.66 -19.60
N ALA A 87 -2.42 12.33 -19.41
CA ALA A 87 -2.48 13.58 -18.63
C ALA A 87 -2.18 13.36 -17.14
N VAL A 88 -2.19 12.11 -16.65
CA VAL A 88 -1.80 11.76 -15.28
C VAL A 88 -0.29 11.88 -15.06
N LEU A 89 0.52 11.51 -16.06
CA LEU A 89 1.98 11.41 -15.94
C LEU A 89 2.67 12.69 -15.43
N PRO A 90 2.32 13.90 -15.89
CA PRO A 90 2.94 15.12 -15.35
C PRO A 90 2.38 15.53 -13.97
N ASN A 91 1.30 14.93 -13.49
CA ASN A 91 0.57 15.37 -12.31
C ASN A 91 0.92 14.54 -11.06
N ARG A 92 2.05 14.90 -10.42
CA ARG A 92 2.54 14.24 -9.20
C ARG A 92 1.51 14.20 -8.08
N LYS A 93 0.73 15.28 -7.90
CA LYS A 93 -0.32 15.32 -6.88
C LYS A 93 -1.39 14.27 -7.16
N LYS A 94 -1.88 14.18 -8.40
CA LYS A 94 -2.87 13.17 -8.80
C LYS A 94 -2.33 11.76 -8.62
N ILE A 95 -1.07 11.50 -9.01
CA ILE A 95 -0.42 10.21 -8.80
C ILE A 95 -0.38 9.86 -7.31
N MET A 96 0.03 10.81 -6.46
CA MET A 96 0.08 10.59 -5.01
C MET A 96 -1.30 10.37 -4.40
N ASP A 97 -2.31 11.15 -4.79
CA ASP A 97 -3.68 11.01 -4.29
C ASP A 97 -4.22 9.58 -4.58
N LEU A 98 -4.07 9.11 -5.83
CA LEU A 98 -4.46 7.75 -6.25
C LEU A 98 -3.67 6.68 -5.51
N ALA A 99 -2.35 6.87 -5.38
CA ALA A 99 -1.49 5.95 -4.65
C ALA A 99 -1.91 5.81 -3.19
N CYS A 100 -2.35 6.89 -2.53
CA CYS A 100 -2.82 6.83 -1.16
C CYS A 100 -4.13 6.02 -1.04
N GLU A 101 -5.06 6.15 -2.00
CA GLU A 101 -6.31 5.37 -2.00
C GLU A 101 -6.05 3.87 -2.18
N PHE A 102 -5.13 3.51 -3.06
CA PHE A 102 -4.71 2.12 -3.20
C PHE A 102 -3.90 1.62 -2.00
N ALA A 103 -3.03 2.45 -1.42
CA ALA A 103 -2.28 2.07 -0.24
C ALA A 103 -3.20 1.82 0.96
N GLU A 104 -4.28 2.59 1.10
CA GLU A 104 -5.31 2.36 2.11
C GLU A 104 -5.96 0.99 1.95
N GLY A 105 -6.43 0.65 0.75
CA GLY A 105 -7.04 -0.65 0.49
C GLY A 105 -6.07 -1.82 0.58
N GLY A 106 -4.81 -1.62 0.19
CA GLY A 106 -3.77 -2.63 0.34
C GLY A 106 -3.39 -2.89 1.78
N MET A 107 -3.34 -1.86 2.63
CA MET A 107 -3.13 -2.04 4.07
C MET A 107 -4.32 -2.73 4.72
N GLN A 108 -5.56 -2.39 4.33
CA GLN A 108 -6.76 -3.10 4.79
C GLN A 108 -6.69 -4.59 4.40
N TYR A 109 -6.31 -4.90 3.16
CA TYR A 109 -6.11 -6.29 2.73
C TYR A 109 -5.06 -7.01 3.57
N LEU A 110 -3.91 -6.40 3.83
CA LEU A 110 -2.88 -6.99 4.68
C LEU A 110 -3.39 -7.22 6.10
N TYR A 111 -4.16 -6.28 6.62
CA TYR A 111 -4.80 -6.41 7.93
C TYR A 111 -5.71 -7.62 7.98
N ASP A 112 -6.69 -7.71 7.07
CA ASP A 112 -7.71 -8.76 7.07
C ASP A 112 -7.12 -10.17 6.85
N ASN A 113 -6.01 -10.28 6.12
CA ASN A 113 -5.45 -11.58 5.74
C ASN A 113 -4.24 -12.02 6.58
N PHE A 114 -3.55 -11.09 7.25
CA PHE A 114 -2.26 -11.40 7.89
C PHE A 114 -2.08 -10.75 9.26
N PHE A 115 -2.70 -9.60 9.55
CA PHE A 115 -2.47 -8.91 10.83
C PHE A 115 -3.61 -8.99 11.83
N GLU A 116 -4.82 -9.41 11.44
CA GLU A 116 -5.98 -9.43 12.33
C GLU A 116 -5.68 -10.19 13.64
N ASP A 117 -5.05 -11.36 13.54
CA ASP A 117 -4.66 -12.19 14.69
C ASP A 117 -3.58 -11.56 15.60
N TYR A 118 -2.88 -10.55 15.09
CA TYR A 118 -1.81 -9.84 15.80
C TYR A 118 -2.30 -8.53 16.43
N MET A 119 -3.59 -8.18 16.29
CA MET A 119 -4.14 -6.88 16.67
C MET A 119 -5.17 -7.01 17.82
N GLN A 120 -5.05 -6.17 18.86
CA GLN A 120 -6.04 -6.02 19.92
C GLN A 120 -6.25 -4.54 20.21
N ASN A 121 -7.51 -4.10 20.24
CA ASN A 121 -7.88 -2.71 20.49
C ASN A 121 -7.17 -1.70 19.55
N GLY A 122 -6.93 -2.08 18.30
CA GLY A 122 -6.23 -1.26 17.31
C GLY A 122 -4.71 -1.14 17.53
N GLN A 123 -4.15 -1.97 18.40
CA GLN A 123 -2.72 -2.03 18.68
C GLN A 123 -2.18 -3.42 18.39
N LEU A 124 -0.95 -3.48 17.89
CA LEU A 124 -0.25 -4.72 17.63
C LEU A 124 0.19 -5.35 18.97
N ILE A 125 -0.25 -6.57 19.26
CA ILE A 125 -0.12 -7.20 20.59
C ILE A 125 1.31 -7.74 20.82
N ARG A 126 2.05 -8.01 19.73
CA ARG A 126 3.42 -8.57 19.76
C ARG A 126 4.28 -8.07 18.60
N PRO A 127 4.67 -6.78 18.58
CA PRO A 127 5.44 -6.20 17.49
C PRO A 127 6.75 -6.94 17.21
N ASP A 128 7.40 -7.39 18.27
CA ASP A 128 8.64 -8.15 18.29
C ASP A 128 8.56 -9.53 17.61
N LYS A 129 7.34 -10.10 17.50
CA LYS A 129 7.12 -11.36 16.77
C LYS A 129 6.75 -11.15 15.32
N LEU A 130 6.33 -9.94 14.94
CA LEU A 130 5.94 -9.65 13.57
C LEU A 130 7.14 -9.81 12.64
N ASP A 131 8.32 -9.30 12.99
CA ASP A 131 9.54 -9.49 12.17
C ASP A 131 9.93 -10.99 11.99
N ILE A 132 9.56 -11.84 12.95
CA ILE A 132 9.91 -13.27 12.95
C ILE A 132 8.88 -14.10 12.18
N GLU A 133 7.59 -13.73 12.22
CA GLU A 133 6.48 -14.48 11.63
C GLU A 133 5.97 -13.88 10.31
N PHE A 134 6.29 -12.61 10.01
CA PHE A 134 5.93 -11.95 8.77
C PHE A 134 6.83 -12.42 7.63
N ASN A 135 6.56 -13.65 7.18
CA ASN A 135 7.25 -14.22 6.05
C ASN A 135 6.68 -13.59 4.78
N LEU A 136 7.36 -12.55 4.27
CA LEU A 136 7.05 -11.93 2.98
C LEU A 136 6.86 -12.96 1.87
N ALA A 137 7.57 -14.10 1.91
CA ALA A 137 7.38 -15.17 0.93
C ALA A 137 6.00 -15.82 1.03
N GLN A 138 5.42 -15.98 2.22
CA GLN A 138 4.05 -16.51 2.38
C GLN A 138 3.00 -15.52 1.90
N ILE A 139 3.20 -14.22 2.10
CA ILE A 139 2.31 -13.19 1.56
C ILE A 139 2.37 -13.19 0.03
N ILE A 140 3.59 -13.20 -0.53
CA ILE A 140 3.80 -13.28 -1.98
C ILE A 140 3.15 -14.55 -2.54
N GLU A 141 3.28 -15.68 -1.86
CA GLU A 141 2.69 -16.95 -2.29
C GLU A 141 1.15 -16.94 -2.19
N GLY A 142 0.59 -16.39 -1.11
CA GLY A 142 -0.86 -16.19 -0.96
C GLY A 142 -1.45 -15.29 -2.07
N LEU A 143 -0.76 -14.19 -2.38
CA LEU A 143 -1.12 -13.29 -3.50
C LEU A 143 -1.06 -14.01 -4.87
N ARG A 144 -0.16 -14.98 -5.05
CA ARG A 144 -0.08 -15.79 -6.28
C ARG A 144 -1.21 -16.81 -6.37
N GLN A 145 -1.56 -17.48 -5.27
CA GLN A 145 -2.56 -18.55 -5.26
C GLN A 145 -3.99 -18.03 -5.48
N GLN A 146 -4.34 -16.86 -4.92
CA GLN A 146 -5.67 -16.25 -5.15
C GLN A 146 -5.90 -15.89 -6.64
N LYS A 147 -4.86 -15.51 -7.39
CA LYS A 147 -4.95 -15.30 -8.85
C LYS A 147 -5.21 -16.59 -9.64
N GLY A 148 -4.80 -17.75 -9.12
CA GLY A 148 -5.08 -19.05 -9.72
C GLY A 148 -6.53 -19.49 -9.57
N ILE A 149 -7.17 -19.14 -8.46
CA ILE A 149 -8.57 -19.49 -8.15
C ILE A 149 -9.53 -18.63 -8.99
N LEU A 150 -9.32 -17.31 -9.04
CA LEU A 150 -10.14 -16.38 -9.84
C LEU A 150 -10.10 -16.68 -11.35
N LYS A 151 -8.97 -17.17 -11.88
CA LYS A 151 -8.88 -17.61 -13.29
C LYS A 151 -9.65 -18.90 -13.58
N ASN A 152 -9.77 -19.79 -12.61
CA ASN A 152 -10.48 -21.07 -12.79
C ASN A 152 -12.00 -20.92 -12.72
N ASP A 153 -12.52 -19.93 -11.99
CA ASP A 153 -13.96 -19.68 -11.94
C ASP A 153 -14.48 -18.98 -13.22
N GLN A 154 -13.66 -18.14 -13.86
CA GLN A 154 -13.99 -17.57 -15.18
C GLN A 154 -13.94 -18.62 -16.31
N ALA A 155 -13.07 -19.63 -16.20
CA ALA A 155 -12.96 -20.72 -17.18
C ALA A 155 -14.08 -21.77 -17.09
N ARG A 156 -14.87 -21.77 -16.00
CA ARG A 156 -16.01 -22.70 -15.79
C ARG A 156 -17.38 -22.09 -16.10
N SER A 157 -17.40 -20.84 -16.54
CA SER A 157 -18.61 -20.06 -16.84
C SER A 157 -18.90 -19.95 -18.36
N HIS A 158 -18.23 -20.77 -19.19
CA HIS A 158 -18.44 -20.88 -20.64
C HIS A 158 -18.68 -22.33 -21.05
#